data_AF-A0A956M2T0-F1
#
_entry.id   AF-A0A956M2T0-F1
#
_cell.length_a   1.000
_cell.length_b   1.000
_cell.length_c   1.000
_cell.angle_alpha   90.00
_cell.angle_beta   90.00
_cell.angle_gamma   90.00
#
_symmetry.space_group_name_H-M   'P 1'
#
loop_
_entity.id
_entity.type
_entity.pdbx_description
1 polymer ?
#
loop_
_entity_poly.entity_id
_entity_poly.type
_entity_poly.pdbx_seq_one_letter_code
_entity_poly.pdbx_strand_id
1 'polypeptide(L)'
;VFHGLWQLGIAQAVSNLGYASAAWFDLPREAIYAASVLESFCSGLGTAAFLSFLMNLCDKEYAAVEYAMLSAIFGFSRSISGAVSGWATEQMGYGAYFAFTFLLAFPAYALLPVVRRWVRTTEPAHPSP
;
A
#
# COMPACT_ATOMS: atom_id res chain seq x y z
N VAL A 1 -14.49 -3.86 -2.03
CA VAL A 1 -13.13 -3.38 -2.39
C VAL A 1 -12.60 -2.36 -1.38
N PHE A 2 -13.26 -1.22 -1.16
CA PHE A 2 -12.74 -0.14 -0.27
C PHE A 2 -12.43 -0.57 1.19
N HIS A 3 -13.33 -1.31 1.85
CA HIS A 3 -13.07 -1.84 3.19
C HIS A 3 -11.89 -2.83 3.22
N GLY A 4 -11.76 -3.66 2.19
CA GLY A 4 -10.64 -4.59 2.03
C GLY A 4 -9.32 -3.87 1.82
N LEU A 5 -9.30 -2.81 1.00
CA LEU A 5 -8.12 -1.95 0.82
C LEU A 5 -7.67 -1.34 2.15
N TRP A 6 -8.63 -0.86 2.96
CA TRP A 6 -8.34 -0.24 4.24
C TRP A 6 -7.78 -1.24 5.26
N GLN A 7 -8.43 -2.41 5.40
CA GLN A 7 -8.01 -3.45 6.35
C GLN A 7 -6.67 -4.08 5.94
N LEU A 8 -6.49 -4.40 4.65
CA LEU A 8 -5.28 -5.04 4.16
C LEU A 8 -4.10 -4.09 4.10
N GLY A 9 -4.33 -2.83 3.77
CA GLY A 9 -3.30 -1.80 3.87
C GLY A 9 -2.85 -1.61 5.32
N ILE A 10 -3.77 -1.52 6.28
CA ILE A 10 -3.39 -1.34 7.69
C ILE A 10 -2.60 -2.56 8.16
N ALA A 11 -3.03 -3.77 7.79
CA ALA A 11 -2.27 -4.99 8.08
C ALA A 11 -0.85 -4.94 7.49
N GLN A 12 -0.69 -4.46 6.24
CA GLN A 12 0.61 -4.26 5.61
C GLN A 12 1.47 -3.24 6.37
N ALA A 13 0.91 -2.10 6.78
CA ALA A 13 1.64 -1.10 7.55
C ALA A 13 2.06 -1.63 8.94
N VAL A 14 1.16 -2.36 9.61
CA VAL A 14 1.44 -2.97 10.92
C VAL A 14 2.52 -4.06 10.80
N SER A 15 2.65 -4.72 9.65
CA SER A 15 3.72 -5.69 9.40
C SER A 15 5.12 -5.06 9.53
N ASN A 16 5.27 -3.79 9.14
CA ASN A 16 6.53 -3.04 9.28
C ASN A 16 6.93 -2.81 10.74
N LEU A 17 5.97 -2.74 11.68
CA LEU A 17 6.27 -2.69 13.12
C LEU A 17 6.91 -4.00 13.63
N GLY A 18 6.69 -5.12 12.94
CA GLY A 18 7.38 -6.39 13.22
C GLY A 18 8.89 -6.26 13.03
N TYR A 19 9.33 -5.56 11.98
CA TYR A 19 10.75 -5.27 11.76
C TYR A 19 11.31 -4.21 12.71
N ALA A 20 10.53 -3.16 13.01
CA ALA A 20 10.93 -2.13 13.98
C ALA A 20 11.15 -2.73 15.37
N SER A 21 10.22 -3.60 15.82
CA SER A 21 10.35 -4.30 17.10
C SER A 21 11.51 -5.28 17.10
N ALA A 22 11.71 -6.06 16.04
CA ALA A 22 12.87 -6.94 15.92
C ALA A 22 14.21 -6.17 16.00
N ALA A 23 14.28 -4.97 15.42
CA ALA A 23 15.46 -4.10 15.46
C ALA A 23 15.69 -3.44 16.83
N TRP A 24 14.65 -3.11 17.58
CA TRP A 24 14.78 -2.48 18.91
C TRP A 24 15.09 -3.45 20.04
N PHE A 25 14.59 -4.68 19.93
CA PHE A 25 14.74 -5.70 20.98
C PHE A 25 15.86 -6.71 20.67
N ASP A 26 16.65 -6.48 19.61
CA ASP A 26 17.74 -7.36 19.15
C ASP A 26 17.27 -8.83 19.03
N LEU A 27 16.07 -9.03 18.46
CA LEU A 27 15.47 -10.37 18.40
C LEU A 27 16.32 -11.31 17.52
N PRO A 28 16.28 -12.62 17.79
CA PRO A 28 16.99 -13.59 16.99
C PRO A 28 16.53 -13.56 15.53
N ARG A 29 17.44 -13.93 14.63
CA ARG A 29 17.25 -14.03 13.17
C ARG A 29 15.93 -14.70 12.75
N GLU A 30 15.46 -15.67 13.53
CA GLU A 30 14.17 -16.36 13.35
C GLU A 30 12.97 -15.41 13.34
N ALA A 31 12.97 -14.40 14.21
CA ALA A 31 11.91 -13.40 14.28
C ALA A 31 11.88 -12.49 13.05
N ILE A 32 13.05 -12.17 12.48
CA ILE A 32 13.17 -11.39 11.25
C ILE A 32 12.63 -12.20 10.07
N TYR A 33 12.90 -13.51 10.01
CA TYR A 33 12.33 -14.37 8.99
C TYR A 33 10.80 -14.47 9.10
N ALA A 34 10.28 -14.66 10.31
CA ALA A 34 8.83 -14.68 10.54
C ALA A 34 8.16 -13.35 10.15
N ALA A 35 8.76 -12.21 10.52
CA ALA A 35 8.29 -10.89 10.13
C ALA A 35 8.31 -10.69 8.61
N SER A 36 9.35 -11.21 7.93
CA SER A 36 9.46 -11.13 6.47
C SER A 36 8.42 -11.95 5.72
N VAL A 37 8.12 -13.15 6.20
CA VAL A 37 7.05 -13.97 5.63
C VAL A 37 5.70 -13.26 5.80
N LEU A 38 5.44 -12.70 6.98
CA LEU A 38 4.20 -11.98 7.26
C LEU A 38 4.08 -10.71 6.41
N GLU A 39 5.15 -9.91 6.33
CA GLU A 39 5.18 -8.71 5.50
C GLU A 39 4.95 -9.04 4.03
N SER A 40 5.64 -10.03 3.48
CA SER A 40 5.47 -10.44 2.08
C SER A 40 4.03 -10.89 1.80
N PHE A 41 3.42 -11.62 2.73
CA PHE A 41 2.02 -12.03 2.62
C PHE A 41 1.07 -10.84 2.65
N CYS A 42 1.21 -9.93 3.62
CA CYS A 42 0.38 -8.73 3.74
C CYS A 42 0.59 -7.76 2.57
N SER A 43 1.83 -7.62 2.09
CA SER A 43 2.22 -6.80 0.93
C SER A 43 1.57 -7.30 -0.36
N GLY A 44 1.50 -8.62 -0.55
CA GLY A 44 0.76 -9.24 -1.65
C GLY A 44 -0.74 -8.93 -1.60
N LEU A 45 -1.37 -9.11 -0.43
CA LEU A 45 -2.79 -8.82 -0.23
C LEU A 45 -3.12 -7.33 -0.41
N GLY A 46 -2.31 -6.44 0.16
CA GLY A 46 -2.47 -4.99 0.02
C GLY A 46 -2.36 -4.55 -1.45
N THR A 47 -1.38 -5.10 -2.17
CA THR A 47 -1.21 -4.84 -3.61
C THR A 47 -2.41 -5.32 -4.42
N ALA A 48 -2.92 -6.53 -4.16
CA ALA A 48 -4.09 -7.07 -4.85
C ALA A 48 -5.35 -6.22 -4.60
N ALA A 49 -5.56 -5.78 -3.37
CA ALA A 49 -6.68 -4.90 -3.02
C ALA A 49 -6.56 -3.52 -3.70
N PHE A 50 -5.34 -3.00 -3.82
CA PHE A 50 -5.06 -1.74 -4.51
C PHE A 50 -5.27 -1.84 -6.02
N LEU A 51 -4.78 -2.90 -6.66
CA LEU A 51 -5.06 -3.15 -8.09
C LEU A 51 -6.56 -3.32 -8.36
N SER A 52 -7.28 -4.04 -7.50
CA SER A 52 -8.75 -4.13 -7.59
C SER A 52 -9.41 -2.75 -7.46
N PHE A 53 -8.88 -1.87 -6.61
CA PHE A 53 -9.36 -0.50 -6.51
C PHE A 53 -9.08 0.33 -7.77
N LEU A 54 -7.87 0.23 -8.36
CA LEU A 54 -7.55 0.88 -9.64
C LEU A 54 -8.49 0.45 -10.76
N MET A 55 -8.82 -0.85 -10.83
CA MET A 55 -9.77 -1.38 -11.79
C MET A 55 -11.17 -0.77 -11.66
N ASN A 56 -11.60 -0.44 -10.43
CA ASN A 56 -12.87 0.26 -10.18
C ASN A 56 -12.82 1.75 -10.53
N LEU A 57 -11.62 2.32 -10.69
CA LEU A 57 -11.44 3.72 -11.05
C LEU A 57 -11.45 3.94 -12.57
N CYS A 58 -11.15 2.91 -13.35
CA CYS A 58 -11.09 3.00 -14.80
C CYS A 58 -12.50 2.95 -15.42
N ASP A 59 -12.72 3.75 -16.45
CA ASP A 59 -13.98 3.75 -17.19
C ASP A 59 -14.08 2.53 -18.10
N LYS A 60 -15.27 1.93 -18.20
CA LYS A 60 -15.48 0.68 -18.96
C LYS A 60 -15.11 0.79 -20.44
N GLU A 61 -15.14 1.99 -21.00
CA GLU A 61 -14.87 2.25 -22.42
C GLU A 61 -13.37 2.20 -22.76
N TYR A 62 -12.49 2.60 -21.83
CA TYR A 62 -11.02 2.65 -22.01
C TYR A 62 -10.23 1.91 -20.93
N ALA A 63 -10.90 1.03 -20.17
CA ALA A 63 -10.40 0.42 -18.93
C ALA A 63 -9.00 -0.21 -19.06
N ALA A 64 -8.68 -0.82 -20.19
CA ALA A 64 -7.38 -1.48 -20.40
C ALA A 64 -6.20 -0.49 -20.39
N VAL A 65 -6.34 0.67 -21.03
CA VAL A 65 -5.26 1.66 -21.15
C VAL A 65 -5.11 2.43 -19.84
N GLU A 66 -6.22 2.85 -19.24
CA GLU A 66 -6.22 3.56 -17.96
C GLU A 66 -5.64 2.69 -16.84
N TYR A 67 -6.05 1.42 -16.78
CA TYR A 67 -5.51 0.48 -15.80
C TYR A 67 -4.03 0.21 -16.03
N ALA A 68 -3.59 0.08 -17.29
CA ALA A 68 -2.17 -0.07 -17.63
C ALA A 68 -1.35 1.15 -17.21
N MET A 69 -1.83 2.37 -17.46
CA MET A 69 -1.15 3.60 -17.03
C MET A 69 -1.12 3.73 -15.50
N LEU A 70 -2.23 3.49 -14.82
CA LEU A 70 -2.31 3.55 -13.36
C LEU A 70 -1.40 2.51 -12.69
N SER A 71 -1.40 1.27 -13.20
CA SER A 71 -0.53 0.20 -12.68
C SER A 71 0.95 0.46 -12.99
N ALA A 72 1.27 1.06 -14.14
CA ALA A 72 2.64 1.47 -14.48
C ALA A 72 3.13 2.59 -13.54
N ILE A 73 2.30 3.60 -13.26
CA ILE A 73 2.62 4.66 -12.30
C ILE A 73 2.85 4.06 -10.90
N PHE A 74 1.97 3.17 -10.45
CA PHE A 74 2.12 2.48 -9.18
C PHE A 74 3.44 1.69 -9.09
N GLY A 75 3.76 0.92 -10.13
CA GLY A 75 5.02 0.17 -10.21
C GLY A 75 6.25 1.08 -10.20
N PHE A 76 6.20 2.19 -10.93
CA PHE A 76 7.26 3.20 -10.95
C PHE A 76 7.48 3.86 -9.59
N SER A 77 6.41 4.30 -8.92
CA SER A 77 6.47 4.86 -7.56
C SER A 77 7.03 3.87 -6.56
N ARG A 78 6.65 2.58 -6.66
CA ARG A 78 7.20 1.51 -5.81
C ARG A 78 8.70 1.32 -6.04
N SER A 79 9.14 1.34 -7.30
CA SER A 79 10.56 1.20 -7.66
C SER A 79 11.42 2.34 -7.11
N ILE A 80 10.98 3.59 -7.30
CA ILE A 80 11.67 4.77 -6.73
C ILE A 80 11.71 4.68 -5.21
N SER A 81 10.59 4.36 -4.58
CA SER A 81 10.53 4.24 -3.12
C SER A 81 11.54 3.22 -2.62
N GLY A 82 11.63 2.04 -3.25
CA GLY A 82 12.60 1.00 -2.91
C GLY A 82 14.05 1.43 -3.09
N ALA A 83 14.36 2.18 -4.15
CA ALA A 83 15.70 2.73 -4.36
C ALA A 83 16.09 3.74 -3.26
N VAL A 84 15.15 4.61 -2.87
CA VAL A 84 15.35 5.59 -1.79
C VAL A 84 15.39 4.92 -0.41
N SER A 85 14.68 3.80 -0.22
CA SER A 85 14.67 3.03 1.03
C SER A 85 16.07 2.61 1.48
N GLY A 86 16.92 2.17 0.55
CA GLY A 86 18.27 1.72 0.86
C GLY A 86 19.12 2.84 1.46
N TRP A 87 19.19 3.97 0.74
CA TRP A 87 19.92 5.16 1.20
C TRP A 87 19.36 5.72 2.52
N ALA A 88 18.04 5.77 2.68
CA ALA A 88 17.40 6.24 3.91
C ALA A 88 17.69 5.30 5.11
N THR A 89 17.74 3.99 4.87
CA THR A 89 18.03 3.00 5.91
C THR A 89 19.49 3.06 6.36
N GLU A 90 20.43 3.33 5.46
CA GLU A 90 21.85 3.54 5.81
C GLU A 90 22.05 4.76 6.72
N GLN A 91 21.32 5.85 6.46
CA GLN A 91 21.46 7.09 7.20
C GLN A 91 20.73 7.07 8.56
N MET A 92 19.56 6.44 8.64
CA MET A 92 18.67 6.52 9.81
C MET A 92 18.62 5.22 10.64
N GLY A 93 19.11 4.11 10.09
CA GLY A 93 19.00 2.77 10.67
C GLY A 93 17.65 2.09 10.41
N TYR A 94 17.66 0.76 10.41
CA TYR A 94 16.50 -0.08 10.09
C TYR A 94 15.27 0.23 10.98
N GLY A 95 15.44 0.31 12.31
CA GLY A 95 14.33 0.54 13.23
C GLY A 95 13.61 1.87 13.00
N ALA A 96 14.37 2.96 12.83
CA ALA A 96 13.80 4.28 12.57
C ALA A 96 13.15 4.36 11.19
N TYR A 97 13.74 3.73 10.17
CA TYR A 97 13.16 3.66 8.83
C TYR A 97 11.80 2.94 8.84
N PHE A 98 11.70 1.76 9.47
CA PHE A 98 10.44 1.03 9.57
C PHE A 98 9.38 1.80 10.36
N ALA A 99 9.75 2.46 11.47
CA ALA A 99 8.82 3.33 12.20
C ALA A 99 8.36 4.55 11.37
N PHE A 100 9.27 5.14 10.59
CA PHE A 100 8.95 6.26 9.71
C PHE A 100 8.00 5.84 8.59
N THR A 101 8.19 4.67 7.97
CA THR A 101 7.24 4.14 6.97
C THR A 101 5.86 3.88 7.55
N PHE A 102 5.77 3.42 8.80
CA PHE A 102 4.50 3.27 9.51
C PHE A 102 3.81 4.63 9.72
N LEU A 103 4.55 5.66 10.13
CA LEU A 103 4.02 7.03 10.26
C LEU A 103 3.57 7.60 8.92
N LEU A 104 4.33 7.38 7.85
CA LEU A 104 3.98 7.77 6.47
C LEU A 104 2.71 7.10 5.96
N ALA A 105 2.32 5.96 6.52
CA ALA A 105 1.08 5.30 6.16
C ALA A 105 -0.15 6.12 6.61
N PHE A 106 -0.10 6.83 7.74
CA PHE A 106 -1.21 7.64 8.25
C PHE A 106 -1.70 8.74 7.29
N PRO A 107 -0.85 9.62 6.71
CA PRO A 107 -1.31 10.60 5.74
C PRO A 107 -1.86 9.94 4.47
N ALA A 108 -1.32 8.79 4.06
CA ALA A 108 -1.89 8.02 2.95
C ALA A 108 -3.31 7.49 3.27
N TYR A 109 -3.55 7.02 4.50
CA TYR A 109 -4.89 6.62 4.96
C TYR A 109 -5.86 7.79 5.07
N ALA A 110 -5.39 8.97 5.48
CA ALA A 110 -6.21 10.18 5.57
C ALA A 110 -6.71 10.67 4.19
N LEU A 111 -5.99 10.34 3.11
CA LEU A 111 -6.36 10.67 1.73
C LEU A 111 -7.43 9.74 1.14
N LEU A 112 -7.56 8.49 1.62
CA LEU A 112 -8.56 7.53 1.13
C LEU A 112 -10.03 8.03 1.16
N PRO A 113 -10.53 8.71 2.22
CA PRO A 113 -11.89 9.25 2.21
C PRO A 113 -12.09 10.38 1.18
N VAL A 114 -11.03 11.14 0.85
CA VAL A 114 -11.08 12.14 -0.20
C VAL A 114 -11.25 11.46 -1.54
N VAL A 115 -10.41 10.47 -1.85
CA VAL A 115 -10.49 9.70 -3.11
C VAL A 115 -11.86 9.02 -3.27
N ARG A 116 -12.42 8.47 -2.19
CA ARG A 116 -13.79 7.89 -2.20
C ARG A 116 -14.85 8.88 -2.69
N ARG A 117 -14.69 10.18 -2.42
CA ARG A 117 -15.63 11.22 -2.83
C ARG A 117 -15.59 11.46 -4.34
N TRP A 118 -14.43 11.31 -4.97
CA TRP A 118 -14.27 11.47 -6.42
C TRP A 118 -14.85 10.28 -7.20
N VAL A 119 -14.70 9.05 -6.70
CA VAL A 119 -15.20 7.81 -7.35
C VAL A 119 -16.73 7.75 -7.41
N ARG A 120 -17.44 8.37 -6.47
CA ARG A 120 -18.92 8.35 -6.44
C ARG A 120 -19.60 9.27 -7.46
N THR A 121 -18.85 10.05 -8.23
CA THR A 121 -19.42 11.00 -9.20
C THR A 121 -19.78 10.35 -10.54
N THR A 122 -19.33 9.12 -10.79
CA THR A 122 -19.55 8.39 -12.06
C THR A 122 -20.57 7.26 -11.89
N GLU A 123 -21.70 7.52 -11.24
CA GLU A 123 -22.86 6.62 -11.33
C GLU A 123 -23.63 7.00 -12.62
N PRO A 124 -23.62 6.18 -13.68
CA PRO A 124 -24.43 6.48 -14.85
C PRO A 124 -25.90 6.42 -14.46
N ALA A 125 -26.62 7.48 -14.82
CA ALA A 125 -28.05 7.62 -14.64
C ALA A 125 -28.78 6.32 -15.04
N HIS A 126 -29.54 5.80 -14.10
CA HIS A 126 -30.53 4.75 -14.28
C HIS A 126 -31.39 5.04 -15.52
N PRO A 127 -31.42 4.18 -16.57
CA PRO A 127 -32.51 4.24 -17.53
C PRO A 127 -33.75 3.72 -16.81
N SER A 128 -34.65 4.66 -16.47
CA SER A 128 -36.00 4.36 -15.99
C SER A 128 -36.76 3.51 -17.03
N PRO A 129 -37.55 2.52 -16.59
CA PRO A 129 -38.36 1.67 -17.47
C PRO A 129 -39.49 2.41 -18.17
#